data_AF-A0A7V1LTH0-F1
#
_entry.id   AF-A0A7V1LTH0-F1
#
_cell.length_a   1.000
_cell.length_b   1.000
_cell.length_c   1.000
_cell.angle_alpha   90.00
_cell.angle_beta   90.00
_cell.angle_gamma   90.00
#
_symmetry.space_group_name_H-M   'P 1'
#
loop_
_entity.id
_entity.type
_entity.pdbx_description
1 polymer ?
#
loop_
_entity_poly.entity_id
_entity_poly.type
_entity_poly.pdbx_seq_one_letter_code
_entity_poly.pdbx_strand_id
1 'polypeptide(L)'
;MKSYIGLLVVLIFVFNACSEIKKENVQIQNKSENVDKQSKVNTIPVGKGPDALFLTPDEKYLYVANVEDNFISVINTQTEKVE
;
A
#
# COMPACT_ATOMS: atom_id res chain seq x y z
N MET A 1 -28.38 55.61 17.83
CA MET A 1 -27.77 54.78 16.77
C MET A 1 -26.52 54.07 17.30
N LYS A 2 -26.64 53.20 18.31
CA LYS A 2 -25.53 52.40 18.88
C LYS A 2 -26.11 51.20 19.63
N SER A 3 -26.60 50.17 18.92
CA SER A 3 -26.76 48.82 19.50
C SER A 3 -27.13 47.75 18.43
N TYR A 4 -26.68 47.91 17.18
CA TYR A 4 -26.95 46.92 16.12
C TYR A 4 -25.74 46.04 15.80
N ILE A 5 -24.54 46.41 16.26
CA ILE A 5 -23.33 45.59 16.14
C ILE A 5 -23.48 44.27 16.92
N GLY A 6 -24.07 44.31 18.13
CA GLY A 6 -24.26 43.12 18.95
C GLY A 6 -25.26 42.14 18.35
N LEU A 7 -26.39 42.64 17.83
CA LEU A 7 -27.40 41.83 17.15
C LEU A 7 -26.85 41.16 15.88
N LEU A 8 -26.01 41.87 15.13
CA LEU A 8 -25.39 41.37 13.90
C LEU A 8 -24.33 40.29 14.18
N VAL A 9 -23.55 40.44 15.25
CA VAL A 9 -22.58 39.41 15.69
C VAL A 9 -23.29 38.14 16.17
N VAL A 10 -24.37 38.26 16.94
CA VAL A 10 -25.16 37.09 17.39
C VAL A 10 -25.79 36.36 16.20
N LEU A 11 -26.29 37.07 15.19
CA LEU A 11 -26.82 36.46 13.97
C LEU A 11 -25.74 35.72 13.17
N ILE A 12 -24.52 36.26 13.08
CA ILE A 12 -23.38 35.59 12.45
C ILE A 12 -23.01 34.31 13.22
N PHE A 13 -22.98 34.36 14.56
CA PHE A 13 -22.70 33.18 15.38
C PHE A 13 -23.78 32.09 15.26
N VAL A 14 -25.06 32.46 15.19
CA VAL A 14 -26.16 31.50 14.98
C VAL A 14 -26.10 30.87 13.58
N PHE A 15 -25.70 31.64 12.56
CA PHE A 15 -25.48 31.10 11.21
C PHE A 15 -24.31 30.11 11.13
N ASN A 16 -23.26 30.31 11.94
CA ASN A 16 -22.11 29.41 11.98
C ASN A 16 -22.35 28.15 12.85
N ALA A 17 -23.37 28.14 13.72
CA ALA A 17 -23.68 27.01 14.60
C ALA A 17 -24.49 25.88 13.91
N CYS A 18 -24.98 26.07 12.69
CA CYS A 18 -25.57 24.98 11.89
C CYS A 18 -24.48 24.36 11.01
N SER A 19 -23.57 23.62 11.65
CA SER A 19 -22.50 22.88 10.98
C SER A 19 -23.03 21.56 10.39
N GLU A 20 -22.78 21.40 9.10
CA GLU A 20 -22.58 20.14 8.36
C GLU A 20 -23.63 19.02 8.52
N ILE A 21 -24.62 19.00 7.60
CA ILE A 21 -25.08 17.70 7.09
C ILE A 21 -23.97 17.17 6.20
N LYS A 22 -23.11 16.32 6.77
CA LYS A 22 -22.20 15.49 6.00
C LYS A 22 -23.08 14.58 5.15
N LYS A 23 -23.27 14.94 3.88
CA LYS A 23 -23.89 14.06 2.90
C LYS A 23 -23.02 12.81 2.84
N GLU A 24 -23.49 11.73 3.47
CA GLU A 24 -22.99 10.40 3.16
C GLU A 24 -23.54 10.07 1.77
N ASN A 25 -22.92 10.67 0.76
CA ASN A 25 -23.01 10.14 -0.57
C ASN A 25 -22.33 8.77 -0.46
N VAL A 26 -23.13 7.71 -0.39
CA VAL A 26 -22.66 6.36 -0.66
C VAL A 26 -22.05 6.43 -2.05
N GLN A 27 -20.73 6.61 -2.07
CA GLN A 27 -19.96 6.36 -3.25
C GLN A 27 -20.06 4.85 -3.39
N ILE A 28 -20.90 4.36 -4.33
CA ILE A 28 -20.61 3.08 -4.96
C ILE A 28 -19.31 3.33 -5.72
N GLN A 29 -18.21 3.33 -4.99
CA GLN A 29 -16.93 3.18 -5.61
C GLN A 29 -16.93 1.73 -6.02
N ASN A 30 -17.23 1.48 -7.28
CA ASN A 30 -16.44 0.53 -8.02
C ASN A 30 -15.00 1.07 -8.07
N LYS A 31 -14.36 1.24 -6.90
CA LYS A 31 -12.93 1.40 -6.79
C LYS A 31 -12.44 -0.03 -6.98
N SER A 32 -12.26 -0.41 -8.24
CA SER A 32 -11.24 -1.38 -8.55
C SER A 32 -9.93 -0.72 -8.13
N GLU A 33 -9.61 -0.80 -6.84
CA GLU A 33 -8.38 -0.27 -6.28
C GLU A 33 -7.22 -1.09 -6.85
N ASN A 34 -6.47 -0.43 -7.73
CA ASN A 34 -5.16 -0.83 -8.28
C ASN A 34 -5.17 -1.96 -9.31
N VAL A 35 -5.62 -1.64 -10.53
CA VAL A 35 -4.91 -2.12 -11.72
C VAL A 35 -3.86 -1.03 -12.01
N ASP A 36 -2.59 -1.42 -12.21
CA ASP A 36 -1.41 -0.56 -12.48
C ASP A 36 -0.47 -0.25 -11.31
N LYS A 37 -0.48 -1.03 -10.22
CA LYS A 37 0.77 -1.19 -9.45
C LYS A 37 1.69 -2.10 -10.26
N GLN A 38 2.40 -1.54 -11.24
CA GLN A 38 3.48 -2.25 -11.91
C GLN A 38 4.56 -2.50 -10.86
N SER A 39 4.44 -3.65 -10.20
CA SER A 39 5.38 -4.16 -9.21
C SER A 39 6.76 -4.13 -9.85
N LYS A 40 7.71 -3.42 -9.24
CA LYS A 40 9.11 -3.49 -9.62
C LYS A 40 9.52 -4.96 -9.62
N VAL A 41 9.84 -5.51 -10.80
CA VAL A 41 10.32 -6.88 -10.95
C VAL A 41 11.84 -6.82 -11.01
N ASN A 42 12.50 -7.45 -10.04
CA ASN A 42 13.94 -7.63 -10.03
C ASN A 42 14.29 -9.07 -10.44
N THR A 43 15.39 -9.21 -11.18
CA THR A 43 15.95 -10.51 -11.57
C THR A 43 17.16 -10.81 -10.70
N ILE A 44 17.12 -11.92 -9.96
CA ILE A 44 18.24 -12.39 -9.13
C ILE A 44 18.95 -13.51 -9.90
N PRO A 45 20.25 -13.39 -10.22
CA PRO A 45 20.99 -14.45 -10.89
C PRO A 45 21.18 -15.64 -9.94
N VAL A 46 20.85 -16.84 -10.42
CA VAL A 46 21.05 -18.13 -9.72
C VAL A 46 21.82 -19.10 -10.62
N GLY A 47 21.90 -20.38 -10.23
CA GLY A 47 22.45 -21.43 -11.09
C GLY A 47 21.57 -21.77 -12.30
N LYS A 48 21.94 -22.82 -13.01
CA LYS A 48 21.28 -23.28 -14.24
C LYS A 48 20.10 -24.19 -13.93
N GLY A 49 19.06 -24.08 -14.74
CA GLY A 49 17.83 -24.86 -14.61
C GLY A 49 17.15 -24.68 -13.24
N PRO A 50 16.75 -23.46 -12.83
CA PRO A 50 15.93 -23.30 -11.62
C PRO A 50 14.57 -23.99 -11.84
N ASP A 51 14.25 -25.00 -11.02
CA ASP A 51 13.03 -25.80 -11.18
C ASP A 51 12.14 -25.75 -9.92
N ALA A 52 12.73 -26.00 -8.75
CA ALA A 52 12.01 -25.98 -7.47
C ALA A 52 12.39 -24.77 -6.62
N LEU A 53 11.39 -24.21 -5.94
CA LEU A 53 11.50 -23.04 -5.06
C LEU A 53 10.91 -23.37 -3.69
N PHE A 54 11.60 -22.96 -2.62
CA PHE A 54 11.09 -23.06 -1.25
C PHE A 54 11.37 -21.79 -0.45
N LEU A 55 10.31 -21.08 -0.05
CA LEU A 55 10.38 -19.93 0.84
C LEU A 55 10.31 -20.39 2.29
N THR A 56 11.22 -19.91 3.14
CA THR A 56 11.17 -20.23 4.57
C THR A 56 9.92 -19.67 5.23
N PRO A 57 9.38 -20.29 6.30
CA PRO A 57 8.21 -19.76 6.99
C PRO A 57 8.39 -18.36 7.60
N ASP A 58 9.63 -17.97 7.91
CA ASP A 58 9.97 -16.62 8.37
C ASP A 58 10.29 -15.64 7.22
N GLU A 59 10.12 -16.10 5.98
CA GLU A 59 10.31 -15.38 4.73
C GLU A 59 11.70 -14.79 4.52
N LYS A 60 12.70 -15.13 5.34
CA LYS A 60 14.07 -14.56 5.21
C LYS A 60 14.84 -15.16 4.05
N TYR A 61 14.57 -16.41 3.71
CA TYR A 61 15.34 -17.14 2.70
C TYR A 61 14.45 -17.81 1.67
N LEU A 62 14.86 -17.74 0.41
CA LEU A 62 14.31 -18.49 -0.71
C LEU A 62 15.39 -19.45 -1.23
N TYR A 63 15.12 -20.75 -1.13
CA TYR A 63 15.97 -21.79 -1.67
C TYR A 63 15.56 -22.12 -3.11
N VAL A 64 16.53 -22.19 -4.01
CA VAL A 64 16.33 -22.51 -5.43
C VAL A 64 17.16 -23.73 -5.80
N ALA A 65 16.49 -24.79 -6.23
CA ALA A 65 17.15 -25.98 -6.76
C ALA A 65 17.51 -25.73 -8.23
N ASN A 66 18.81 -25.65 -8.51
CA ASN A 66 19.34 -25.47 -9.86
C ASN A 66 19.65 -26.86 -10.45
N VAL A 67 18.71 -27.47 -11.19
CA VAL A 67 18.80 -28.91 -11.55
C VAL A 67 19.85 -29.23 -12.61
N GLU A 68 20.31 -28.23 -13.36
CA GLU A 68 21.42 -28.37 -14.30
C GLU A 68 22.78 -28.14 -13.64
N ASP A 69 22.78 -27.70 -12.37
CA ASP A 69 23.96 -27.55 -11.52
C ASP A 69 23.89 -28.51 -10.30
N ASN A 70 24.99 -28.66 -9.58
CA ASN A 70 25.08 -29.55 -8.40
C ASN A 70 24.94 -28.80 -7.06
N PHE A 71 24.30 -27.63 -7.05
CA PHE A 71 24.14 -26.81 -5.83
C PHE A 71 22.78 -26.09 -5.77
N ILE A 72 22.40 -25.70 -4.56
CA ILE A 72 21.20 -24.91 -4.27
C ILE A 72 21.62 -23.45 -4.08
N SER A 73 20.90 -22.51 -4.70
CA SER A 73 21.06 -21.08 -4.40
C SER A 73 20.21 -20.71 -3.19
N VAL A 74 20.80 -20.00 -2.22
CA VAL A 74 20.09 -19.45 -1.06
C VAL A 74 19.97 -17.96 -1.25
N ILE A 75 18.75 -17.46 -1.43
CA ILE A 75 18.49 -16.04 -1.64
C ILE A 75 18.01 -15.41 -0.34
N ASN A 76 18.66 -14.37 0.12
CA ASN A 76 18.16 -13.50 1.16
C ASN A 76 17.10 -12.56 0.57
N THR A 77 15.86 -12.66 1.05
CA THR A 77 14.71 -11.96 0.47
C THR A 77 14.69 -10.46 0.75
N GLN A 78 15.37 -10.00 1.81
CA GLN A 78 15.45 -8.58 2.14
C GLN A 78 16.48 -7.85 1.28
N THR A 79 17.58 -8.53 0.96
CA THR A 79 18.68 -7.95 0.17
C THR A 79 18.64 -8.31 -1.31
N GLU A 80 17.83 -9.31 -1.67
CA GLU A 80 17.71 -9.87 -3.01
C GLU A 80 19.05 -10.39 -3.56
N LYS A 81 19.84 -11.03 -2.69
CA LYS A 81 21.17 -11.57 -3.02
C LYS A 81 21.28 -13.05 -2.69
N VAL A 82 22.10 -13.75 -3.48
CA VAL A 82 22.51 -15.13 -3.20
C VAL A 82 23.61 -15.12 -2.14
N GLU A 83 23.48 -15.96 -1.11
CA GLU A 83 24.43 -16.19 0.01
C GLU A 83 25.16 -17.52 -0.10
#